data_AF-A0A7J7PQ24-F1
#
_entry.id   AF-A0A7J7PQ24-F1
#
_cell.length_a   1.000
_cell.length_b   1.000
_cell.length_c   1.000
_cell.angle_alpha   90.00
_cell.angle_beta   90.00
_cell.angle_gamma   90.00
#
_symmetry.space_group_name_H-M   'P 1'
#
loop_
_entity.id
_entity.type
_entity.pdbx_description
1 polymer ?
#
loop_
_entity_poly.entity_id
_entity_poly.type
_entity_poly.pdbx_seq_one_letter_code
_entity_poly.pdbx_strand_id
1 'polypeptide(L)'
;MRDYENNGMYRHSTASALLGWATGKDLRYEQLPVEVQQHPQYGRCLVAVQAIAADEVVLSVPTDRVFASQAAEDLEVHWAAEMGLRLLQERHACRNSSSKGSTNDRSHSCSGGFWGAWIESLPRHAVTPVEFTAAEVQQLVVPSAVQAILNMQACLEDCYAELEPQLQQIDCGWRDFLWAVQADSSGRAAYRLSAAVRYEGLPSSHVSLPGIDMCNHSSTAPNAAVRLLHSPGACQGLAALEEVAPAAAQAACGSYFQLLAGPEGIPAGQQVCISYGNWPAEPFLLLFGFVVCELEHGSTAAGSSSSSRGSGGGAAVVQQQVSDVAVGDEGGSWYEGSAAHAALIQQYCRSKVALARRLAAQYSSSAASAAA
;
A
#
# COMPACT_ATOMS: atom_id res chain seq x y z
N MET A 1 17.55 17.18 46.90
CA MET A 1 16.16 16.69 46.76
C MET A 1 15.37 17.73 45.97
N ARG A 2 15.55 17.77 44.65
CA ARG A 2 14.73 18.44 43.63
C ARG A 2 15.40 18.17 42.28
N ASP A 3 15.18 16.96 41.77
CA ASP A 3 15.41 16.58 40.38
C ASP A 3 14.11 15.90 39.92
N TYR A 4 13.16 16.71 39.45
CA TYR A 4 11.98 16.23 38.71
C TYR A 4 11.69 17.27 37.64
N GLU A 5 11.26 16.76 36.48
CA GLU A 5 10.91 17.49 35.24
C GLU A 5 12.03 17.64 34.22
N ASN A 6 12.68 16.52 33.90
CA ASN A 6 13.06 16.26 32.51
C ASN A 6 11.87 15.55 31.84
N ASN A 7 10.80 16.30 31.59
CA ASN A 7 9.70 15.84 30.72
C ASN A 7 10.28 15.75 29.31
N GLY A 8 10.81 14.58 28.97
CA GLY A 8 11.23 14.24 27.62
C GLY A 8 10.02 14.38 26.70
N MET A 9 9.91 15.53 26.04
CA MET A 9 9.09 15.67 24.84
C MET A 9 9.61 14.63 23.84
N TYR A 10 8.99 13.45 23.83
CA TYR A 10 9.19 12.46 22.79
C TYR A 10 8.84 13.14 21.47
N ARG A 11 9.87 13.54 20.72
CA ARG A 11 9.68 13.98 19.34
C ARG A 11 9.19 12.75 18.58
N HIS A 12 7.89 12.67 18.35
CA HIS A 12 7.31 11.67 17.47
C HIS A 12 8.03 11.77 16.12
N SER A 13 8.54 10.64 15.64
CA SER A 13 9.08 10.58 14.28
C SER A 13 7.97 10.91 13.29
N THR A 14 8.31 11.48 12.13
CA THR A 14 7.35 11.76 11.03
C THR A 14 6.52 10.52 10.69
N ALA A 15 7.05 9.33 10.91
CA ALA A 15 6.37 8.07 10.64
C ALA A 15 5.32 7.67 11.71
N SER A 16 5.54 8.04 12.98
CA SER A 16 4.51 7.92 14.03
C SER A 16 3.35 8.89 13.75
N ALA A 17 3.65 10.13 13.32
CA ALA A 17 2.62 11.07 12.92
C ALA A 17 1.76 10.55 11.74
N LEU A 18 2.40 9.88 10.77
CA LEU A 18 1.69 9.23 9.67
C LEU A 18 0.72 8.16 10.17
N LEU A 19 1.15 7.25 11.05
CA LEU A 19 0.28 6.18 11.54
C LEU A 19 -0.89 6.71 12.39
N GLY A 20 -0.66 7.75 13.19
CA GLY A 20 -1.74 8.43 13.91
C GLY A 20 -2.74 9.08 12.95
N TRP A 21 -2.23 9.76 11.92
CA TRP A 21 -3.07 10.28 10.84
C TRP A 21 -3.73 9.18 10.01
N ALA A 22 -3.14 8.02 9.77
CA ALA A 22 -3.79 6.97 9.00
C ALA A 22 -4.96 6.34 9.77
N THR A 23 -4.80 6.19 11.08
CA THR A 23 -5.74 5.46 11.94
C THR A 23 -6.76 6.34 12.64
N GLY A 24 -6.61 7.67 12.59
CA GLY A 24 -7.42 8.60 13.38
C GLY A 24 -7.09 8.61 14.86
N LYS A 25 -5.99 7.98 15.27
CA LYS A 25 -5.57 7.87 16.66
C LYS A 25 -4.55 8.94 17.03
N ASP A 26 -4.65 9.44 18.25
CA ASP A 26 -3.59 10.22 18.86
C ASP A 26 -2.55 9.29 19.49
N LEU A 27 -1.45 9.05 18.78
CA LEU A 27 -0.41 8.12 19.25
C LEU A 27 0.36 8.61 20.48
N ARG A 28 0.07 9.81 21.00
CA ARG A 28 0.52 10.24 22.33
C ARG A 28 -0.10 9.41 23.45
N TYR A 29 -1.29 8.87 23.21
CA TYR A 29 -2.09 8.13 24.20
C TYR A 29 -2.38 6.69 23.79
N GLU A 30 -2.37 6.40 22.48
CA GLU A 30 -2.60 5.06 21.95
C GLU A 30 -1.37 4.57 21.18
N GLN A 31 -0.57 3.68 21.78
CA GLN A 31 0.51 3.04 21.05
C GLN A 31 -0.07 1.98 20.11
N LEU A 32 0.33 2.02 18.84
CA LEU A 32 0.07 0.92 17.92
C LEU A 32 1.05 -0.22 18.20
N PRO A 33 0.67 -1.49 17.96
CA PRO A 33 1.56 -2.63 18.14
C PRO A 33 2.66 -2.71 17.07
N VAL A 34 2.73 -1.72 16.18
CA VAL A 34 3.71 -1.60 15.10
C VAL A 34 4.30 -0.20 15.04
N GLU A 35 5.51 -0.13 14.51
CA GLU A 35 6.16 1.12 14.12
C GLU A 35 6.67 1.03 12.68
N VAL A 36 6.94 2.19 12.10
CA VAL A 36 7.56 2.29 10.77
C VAL A 36 9.07 2.26 10.93
N GLN A 37 9.73 1.32 10.25
CA GLN A 37 11.18 1.24 10.15
C GLN A 37 11.65 1.35 8.70
N GLN A 38 12.97 1.54 8.52
CA GLN A 38 13.61 1.54 7.21
C GLN A 38 14.33 0.20 7.01
N HIS A 39 13.80 -0.63 6.12
CA HIS A 39 14.45 -1.85 5.65
C HIS A 39 15.54 -1.54 4.61
N PRO A 40 16.77 -2.09 4.74
CA PRO A 40 17.88 -1.80 3.82
C PRO A 40 17.63 -2.19 2.35
N GLN A 41 16.70 -3.12 2.10
CA GLN A 41 16.43 -3.66 0.76
C GLN A 41 15.11 -3.17 0.16
N TYR A 42 14.10 -2.90 0.99
CA TYR A 42 12.71 -2.72 0.53
C TYR A 42 12.16 -1.32 0.78
N GLY A 43 12.94 -0.43 1.41
CA GLY A 43 12.46 0.88 1.78
C GLY A 43 11.78 0.85 3.14
N ARG A 44 10.64 1.52 3.29
CA ARG A 44 9.91 1.53 4.57
C ARG A 44 9.20 0.19 4.80
N CYS A 45 9.03 -0.18 6.07
CA CYS A 45 8.28 -1.35 6.49
C CYS A 45 7.57 -1.10 7.82
N LEU A 46 6.51 -1.87 8.09
CA LEU A 46 5.96 -1.99 9.43
C LEU A 46 6.67 -3.11 10.19
N VAL A 47 7.03 -2.86 11.44
CA VAL A 47 7.66 -3.83 12.34
C VAL A 47 6.88 -3.88 13.64
N ALA A 48 6.56 -5.09 14.11
CA ALA A 48 5.88 -5.29 15.37
C ALA A 48 6.79 -4.88 16.54
N VAL A 49 6.34 -3.95 17.39
CA VAL A 49 7.11 -3.51 18.57
C VAL A 49 6.85 -4.40 19.79
N GLN A 50 5.78 -5.19 19.73
CA GLN A 50 5.39 -6.20 20.69
C GLN A 50 4.85 -7.41 19.95
N ALA A 51 4.67 -8.54 20.65
CA ALA A 51 3.98 -9.68 20.05
C ALA A 51 2.52 -9.31 19.79
N ILE A 52 2.03 -9.66 18.59
CA ILE A 52 0.66 -9.47 18.14
C ILE A 52 0.02 -10.85 18.09
N ALA A 53 -1.14 -11.03 18.73
CA ALA A 53 -1.83 -12.30 18.78
C ALA A 53 -2.41 -12.68 17.41
N ALA A 54 -2.76 -13.96 17.27
CA ALA A 54 -3.48 -14.46 16.12
C ALA A 54 -4.77 -13.66 15.87
N ASP A 55 -5.03 -13.31 14.61
CA ASP A 55 -6.22 -12.58 14.14
C ASP A 55 -6.45 -11.20 14.81
N GLU A 56 -5.45 -10.69 15.53
CA GLU A 56 -5.51 -9.38 16.16
C GLU A 56 -5.38 -8.27 15.11
N VAL A 57 -6.14 -7.19 15.32
CA VAL A 57 -6.07 -5.99 14.47
C VAL A 57 -4.76 -5.25 14.75
N VAL A 58 -3.87 -5.25 13.77
CA VAL A 58 -2.61 -4.50 13.79
C VAL A 58 -2.88 -2.99 13.69
N LEU A 59 -3.69 -2.58 12.72
CA LEU A 59 -4.18 -1.20 12.56
C LEU A 59 -5.47 -1.17 11.73
N SER A 60 -6.24 -0.08 11.88
CA SER A 60 -7.47 0.16 11.12
C SER A 60 -7.42 1.52 10.44
N VAL A 61 -7.71 1.56 9.14
CA VAL A 61 -7.77 2.77 8.33
C VAL A 61 -9.24 3.05 7.98
N PRO A 62 -9.83 4.12 8.52
CA PRO A 62 -11.17 4.56 8.14
C PRO A 62 -11.29 4.82 6.62
N THR A 63 -12.43 4.50 6.02
CA THR A 63 -12.64 4.68 4.57
C THR A 63 -12.51 6.13 4.09
N ASP A 64 -12.79 7.11 4.94
CA ASP A 64 -12.62 8.54 4.62
C ASP A 64 -11.14 8.95 4.50
N ARG A 65 -10.20 8.13 5.01
CA ARG A 65 -8.74 8.34 4.89
C ARG A 65 -8.10 7.57 3.74
N VAL A 66 -8.87 6.80 3.00
CA VAL A 66 -8.43 6.08 1.81
C VAL A 66 -8.27 7.05 0.65
N PHE A 67 -7.24 6.85 -0.16
CA PHE A 67 -7.05 7.60 -1.39
C PHE A 67 -7.47 6.72 -2.56
N ALA A 68 -8.62 7.01 -3.15
CA ALA A 68 -9.26 6.16 -4.15
C ALA A 68 -9.30 6.81 -5.54
N SER A 69 -9.23 6.00 -6.60
CA SER A 69 -9.57 6.44 -7.95
C SER A 69 -11.05 6.79 -8.07
N GLN A 70 -11.41 7.47 -9.15
CA GLN A 70 -12.80 7.48 -9.61
C GLN A 70 -13.31 6.06 -9.89
N ALA A 71 -14.64 5.92 -9.93
CA ALA A 71 -15.29 4.69 -10.34
C ALA A 71 -14.86 4.31 -11.76
N ALA A 72 -14.69 3.02 -12.04
CA ALA A 72 -14.22 2.58 -13.36
C ALA A 72 -15.10 3.04 -14.54
N GLU A 73 -16.39 3.29 -14.29
CA GLU A 73 -17.34 3.82 -15.28
C GLU A 73 -17.17 5.32 -15.58
N ASP A 74 -16.51 6.06 -14.68
CA ASP A 74 -16.26 7.50 -14.80
C ASP A 74 -14.82 7.82 -15.25
N LEU A 75 -13.96 6.80 -15.40
CA LEU A 75 -12.57 7.00 -15.80
C LEU A 75 -12.45 7.35 -17.28
N GLU A 76 -12.01 8.58 -17.56
CA GLU A 76 -11.68 9.04 -18.93
C GLU A 76 -10.29 8.58 -19.38
N VAL A 77 -9.36 8.43 -18.43
CA VAL A 77 -7.98 8.00 -18.65
C VAL A 77 -7.67 6.74 -17.84
N HIS A 78 -6.48 6.15 -18.05
CA HIS A 78 -6.03 5.03 -17.23
C HIS A 78 -6.04 5.39 -15.73
N TRP A 79 -6.58 4.51 -14.88
CA TRP A 79 -6.78 4.78 -13.44
C TRP A 79 -5.52 5.29 -12.74
N ALA A 80 -4.34 4.77 -13.10
CA ALA A 80 -3.08 5.18 -12.48
C ALA A 80 -2.70 6.62 -12.83
N ALA A 81 -3.04 7.07 -14.05
CA ALA A 81 -2.84 8.45 -14.48
C ALA A 81 -3.81 9.41 -13.77
N GLU A 82 -5.07 9.00 -13.60
CA GLU A 82 -6.08 9.76 -12.85
C GLU A 82 -5.66 9.94 -11.38
N MET A 83 -5.33 8.83 -10.71
CA MET A 83 -4.84 8.86 -9.33
C MET A 83 -3.55 9.70 -9.20
N GLY A 84 -2.63 9.57 -10.17
CA GLY A 84 -1.39 10.34 -10.21
C GLY A 84 -1.63 11.86 -10.33
N LEU A 85 -2.55 12.29 -11.20
CA LEU A 85 -2.95 13.70 -11.29
C LEU A 85 -3.56 14.19 -9.98
N ARG A 86 -4.50 13.43 -9.41
CA ARG A 86 -5.16 13.78 -8.15
C ARG A 86 -4.14 13.89 -7.01
N LEU A 87 -3.16 12.98 -6.95
CA LEU A 87 -2.08 13.00 -5.97
C LEU A 87 -1.25 14.28 -6.08
N LEU A 88 -0.93 14.72 -7.31
CA LEU A 88 -0.19 15.96 -7.54
C LEU A 88 -1.01 17.20 -7.19
N GLN A 89 -2.30 17.22 -7.51
CA GLN A 89 -3.21 18.31 -7.14
C GLN A 89 -3.29 18.46 -5.62
N GLU A 90 -3.46 17.37 -4.88
CA GLU A 90 -3.46 17.35 -3.41
C GLU A 90 -2.11 17.82 -2.86
N ARG A 91 -1.00 17.33 -3.42
CA ARG A 91 0.35 17.74 -3.03
C ARG A 91 0.58 19.25 -3.23
N HIS A 92 0.08 19.81 -4.32
CA HIS A 92 0.15 21.24 -4.63
C HIS A 92 -0.72 22.06 -3.66
N ALA A 93 -1.94 21.62 -3.37
CA ALA A 93 -2.83 22.26 -2.40
C ALA A 93 -2.23 22.33 -0.99
N CYS A 94 -1.56 21.25 -0.55
CA CYS A 94 -0.86 21.20 0.73
C CYS A 94 0.25 22.27 0.84
N ARG A 95 1.03 22.45 -0.23
CA ARG A 95 2.13 23.42 -0.29
C ARG A 95 1.64 24.87 -0.25
N ASN A 96 0.57 25.17 -0.97
CA ASN A 96 0.03 26.52 -1.08
C ASN A 96 -0.77 26.96 0.16
N SER A 97 -1.28 26.01 0.94
CA SER A 97 -1.97 26.30 2.21
C SER A 97 -0.97 26.73 3.29
N SER A 98 0.24 26.17 3.28
CA SER A 98 1.31 26.49 4.25
C SER A 98 1.93 27.88 4.05
N SER A 99 1.78 28.51 2.88
CA SER A 99 2.37 29.82 2.58
C SER A 99 1.46 31.02 2.92
N LYS A 100 0.18 30.81 3.23
CA LYS A 100 -0.80 31.89 3.51
C LYS A 100 -1.19 32.05 4.98
N GLY A 101 -0.76 31.15 5.87
CA GLY A 101 -1.12 31.17 7.30
C GLY A 101 0.01 31.61 8.23
N SER A 102 0.40 32.89 8.20
CA SER A 102 1.28 33.48 9.22
C SER A 102 0.52 34.47 10.09
N THR A 103 -0.21 33.94 11.07
CA THR A 103 -0.62 34.68 12.28
C THR A 103 -0.67 33.75 13.49
N ASN A 104 0.46 33.68 14.20
CA ASN A 104 0.64 33.51 15.65
C ASN A 104 -0.05 32.41 16.48
N ASP A 105 -0.80 31.45 15.94
CA ASP A 105 -1.37 30.40 16.79
C ASP A 105 -0.49 29.14 16.87
N ARG A 106 0.20 28.97 18.00
CA ARG A 106 1.15 27.88 18.29
C ARG A 106 0.44 26.57 18.68
N SER A 107 -0.64 26.20 18.00
CA SER A 107 -1.20 24.86 18.13
C SER A 107 -0.63 23.96 17.02
N HIS A 108 -0.18 22.76 17.39
CA HIS A 108 0.57 21.81 16.57
C HIS A 108 -0.25 21.16 15.43
N SER A 109 -0.98 21.94 14.65
CA SER A 109 -1.68 21.47 13.46
C SER A 109 -0.74 21.56 12.25
N CYS A 110 -0.24 20.40 11.79
CA CYS A 110 0.51 20.30 10.56
C CYS A 110 -0.36 20.81 9.40
N SER A 111 -0.05 21.98 8.86
CA SER A 111 -0.82 22.72 7.84
C SER A 111 -0.76 22.11 6.43
N GLY A 112 -0.69 20.79 6.32
CA GLY A 112 -0.89 20.06 5.07
C GLY A 112 -2.39 19.85 4.83
N GLY A 113 -2.82 19.75 3.57
CA GLY A 113 -4.17 19.32 3.22
C GLY A 113 -4.51 17.96 3.84
N PHE A 114 -5.76 17.50 3.68
CA PHE A 114 -6.25 16.31 4.40
C PHE A 114 -5.31 15.10 4.27
N TRP A 115 -4.80 14.80 3.07
CA TRP A 115 -3.84 13.72 2.80
C TRP A 115 -2.35 14.10 2.99
N GLY A 116 -2.05 15.33 3.40
CA GLY A 116 -0.69 15.89 3.40
C GLY A 116 0.33 15.04 4.17
N ALA A 117 -0.04 14.53 5.34
CA ALA A 117 0.84 13.66 6.13
C ALA A 117 1.22 12.37 5.38
N TRP A 118 0.28 11.77 4.64
CA TRP A 118 0.54 10.59 3.81
C TRP A 118 1.36 10.92 2.56
N ILE A 119 0.98 11.98 1.83
CA ILE A 119 1.67 12.43 0.62
C ILE A 119 3.13 12.79 0.91
N GLU A 120 3.40 13.52 1.99
CA GLU A 120 4.76 13.87 2.42
C GLU A 120 5.57 12.64 2.82
N SER A 121 4.87 11.60 3.28
CA SER A 121 5.53 10.35 3.59
C SER A 121 5.99 9.63 2.33
N LEU A 122 5.30 9.74 1.19
CA LEU A 122 5.56 8.97 -0.03
C LEU A 122 7.05 8.98 -0.45
N PRO A 123 7.55 7.89 -1.07
CA PRO A 123 8.95 7.79 -1.42
C PRO A 123 9.27 8.87 -2.46
N ARG A 124 10.40 9.54 -2.28
CA ARG A 124 10.87 10.55 -3.24
C ARG A 124 11.15 9.96 -4.62
N HIS A 125 11.39 8.65 -4.67
CA HIS A 125 11.65 7.89 -5.87
C HIS A 125 10.99 6.51 -5.73
N ALA A 126 10.13 6.18 -6.68
CA ALA A 126 9.70 4.81 -6.97
C ALA A 126 10.37 4.46 -8.31
N VAL A 127 10.87 3.23 -8.45
CA VAL A 127 11.50 2.76 -9.69
C VAL A 127 10.65 1.61 -10.20
N THR A 128 9.93 1.83 -11.30
CA THR A 128 9.31 0.77 -12.07
C THR A 128 9.79 0.85 -13.51
N PRO A 129 9.70 -0.24 -14.29
CA PRO A 129 10.23 -0.26 -15.65
C PRO A 129 9.62 0.76 -16.60
N VAL A 130 8.53 1.44 -16.23
CA VAL A 130 7.94 2.50 -17.06
C VAL A 130 8.89 3.68 -17.24
N GLU A 131 9.87 3.88 -16.35
CA GLU A 131 10.90 4.92 -16.52
C GLU A 131 12.16 4.42 -17.28
N PHE A 132 12.20 3.14 -17.66
CA PHE A 132 13.36 2.58 -18.35
C PHE A 132 13.51 3.16 -19.76
N THR A 133 14.74 3.48 -20.11
CA THR A 133 15.14 3.81 -21.48
C THR A 133 14.95 2.60 -22.40
N ALA A 134 14.84 2.84 -23.71
CA ALA A 134 14.75 1.77 -24.70
C ALA A 134 15.89 0.74 -24.58
N ALA A 135 17.11 1.18 -24.27
CA ALA A 135 18.26 0.29 -24.06
C ALA A 135 18.10 -0.59 -22.80
N GLU A 136 17.48 -0.07 -21.75
CA GLU A 136 17.21 -0.80 -20.51
C GLU A 136 16.07 -1.80 -20.68
N VAL A 137 15.04 -1.46 -21.45
CA VAL A 137 13.95 -2.37 -21.81
C VAL A 137 14.48 -3.54 -22.65
N GLN A 138 15.31 -3.26 -23.67
CA GLN A 138 15.91 -4.31 -24.51
C GLN A 138 16.77 -5.32 -23.72
N GLN A 139 17.31 -4.92 -22.57
CA GLN A 139 18.09 -5.80 -21.69
C GLN A 139 17.25 -6.80 -20.89
N LEU A 140 15.91 -6.68 -20.88
CA LEU A 140 15.06 -7.63 -20.16
C LEU A 140 15.02 -9.02 -20.81
N VAL A 141 15.38 -9.13 -22.10
CA VAL A 141 15.45 -10.39 -22.90
C VAL A 141 14.13 -11.18 -22.95
N VAL A 142 13.08 -10.68 -22.32
CA VAL A 142 11.75 -11.29 -22.26
C VAL A 142 10.80 -10.49 -23.15
N PRO A 143 10.33 -11.05 -24.28
CA PRO A 143 9.43 -10.34 -25.19
C PRO A 143 8.11 -9.89 -24.55
N SER A 144 7.49 -10.71 -23.68
CA SER A 144 6.22 -10.37 -23.01
C SER A 144 6.38 -9.17 -22.08
N ALA A 145 7.40 -9.19 -21.21
CA ALA A 145 7.71 -8.08 -20.31
C ALA A 145 8.07 -6.81 -21.09
N VAL A 146 8.90 -6.92 -22.13
CA VAL A 146 9.24 -5.80 -23.02
C VAL A 146 7.99 -5.18 -23.61
N GLN A 147 7.10 -6.00 -24.20
CA GLN A 147 5.87 -5.49 -24.80
C GLN A 147 4.95 -4.84 -23.77
N ALA A 148 4.80 -5.45 -22.59
CA ALA A 148 3.98 -4.90 -21.51
C ALA A 148 4.49 -3.53 -21.04
N ILE A 149 5.81 -3.37 -20.92
CA ILE A 149 6.43 -2.11 -20.53
C ILE A 149 6.23 -1.05 -21.61
N LEU A 150 6.50 -1.38 -22.88
CA LEU A 150 6.31 -0.45 -23.99
C LEU A 150 4.85 -0.01 -24.13
N ASN A 151 3.90 -0.94 -23.95
CA ASN A 151 2.47 -0.62 -23.98
C ASN A 151 2.09 0.32 -22.82
N MET A 152 2.60 0.07 -21.61
CA MET A 152 2.34 0.94 -20.48
C MET A 152 2.99 2.32 -20.66
N GLN A 153 4.22 2.38 -21.20
CA GLN A 153 4.88 3.65 -21.51
C GLN A 153 4.06 4.48 -22.50
N ALA A 154 3.64 3.88 -23.62
CA ALA A 154 2.78 4.55 -24.60
C ALA A 154 1.45 5.02 -23.98
N CYS A 155 0.80 4.15 -23.19
CA CYS A 155 -0.44 4.51 -22.51
C CYS A 155 -0.27 5.71 -21.55
N LEU A 156 0.84 5.76 -20.80
CA LEU A 156 1.13 6.87 -19.90
C LEU A 156 1.51 8.15 -20.63
N GLU A 157 2.21 8.06 -21.77
CA GLU A 157 2.50 9.19 -22.65
C GLU A 157 1.20 9.80 -23.21
N ASP A 158 0.27 8.96 -23.69
CA ASP A 158 -1.05 9.38 -24.17
C ASP A 158 -1.86 10.05 -23.04
N CYS A 159 -1.91 9.42 -21.86
CA CYS A 159 -2.59 10.01 -20.70
C CYS A 159 -1.96 11.35 -20.28
N TYR A 160 -0.63 11.46 -20.30
CA TYR A 160 0.03 12.72 -19.97
C TYR A 160 -0.32 13.81 -20.98
N ALA A 161 -0.34 13.52 -22.28
CA ALA A 161 -0.71 14.50 -23.29
C ALA A 161 -2.14 15.04 -23.07
N GLU A 162 -3.05 14.18 -22.62
CA GLU A 162 -4.42 14.56 -22.28
C GLU A 162 -4.50 15.40 -20.99
N LEU A 163 -3.74 15.03 -19.96
CA LEU A 163 -3.75 15.69 -18.65
C LEU A 163 -2.80 16.89 -18.55
N GLU A 164 -1.95 17.13 -19.54
CA GLU A 164 -0.92 18.17 -19.55
C GLU A 164 -1.46 19.58 -19.19
N PRO A 165 -2.61 20.04 -19.72
CA PRO A 165 -3.15 21.35 -19.34
C PRO A 165 -3.44 21.47 -17.84
N GLN A 166 -3.87 20.40 -17.18
CA GLN A 166 -4.16 20.38 -15.74
C GLN A 166 -2.87 20.31 -14.92
N LEU A 167 -1.89 19.53 -15.38
CA LEU A 167 -0.58 19.41 -14.73
C LEU A 167 0.19 20.73 -14.78
N GLN A 168 0.13 21.45 -15.91
CA GLN A 168 0.75 22.77 -16.04
C GLN A 168 0.15 23.82 -15.10
N GLN A 169 -1.14 23.73 -14.77
CA GLN A 169 -1.78 24.65 -13.80
C GLN A 169 -1.26 24.51 -12.36
N ILE A 170 -0.63 23.38 -12.05
CA ILE A 170 -0.04 23.09 -10.74
C ILE A 170 1.50 22.97 -10.82
N ASP A 171 2.10 23.55 -11.86
CA ASP A 171 3.55 23.56 -12.12
C ASP A 171 4.20 22.17 -12.13
N CYS A 172 3.46 21.15 -12.59
CA CYS A 172 3.93 19.78 -12.69
C CYS A 172 4.19 19.40 -14.16
N GLY A 173 5.30 18.71 -14.42
CA GLY A 173 5.64 18.18 -15.74
C GLY A 173 5.62 16.65 -15.80
N TRP A 174 6.07 16.10 -16.93
CA TRP A 174 6.18 14.65 -17.16
C TRP A 174 6.83 13.88 -16.00
N ARG A 175 7.93 14.41 -15.46
CA ARG A 175 8.65 13.74 -14.36
C ARG A 175 7.83 13.67 -13.08
N ASP A 176 7.06 14.70 -12.76
CA ASP A 176 6.19 14.72 -11.57
C ASP A 176 5.00 13.77 -11.76
N PHE A 177 4.41 13.77 -12.96
CA PHE A 177 3.37 12.83 -13.36
C PHE A 177 3.84 11.39 -13.24
N LEU A 178 4.97 11.06 -13.85
CA LEU A 178 5.53 9.70 -13.83
C LEU A 178 5.90 9.28 -12.41
N TRP A 179 6.42 10.19 -11.57
CA TRP A 179 6.64 9.92 -10.15
C TRP A 179 5.33 9.59 -9.43
N ALA A 180 4.24 10.34 -9.67
CA ALA A 180 2.97 10.14 -9.00
C ALA A 180 2.35 8.79 -9.37
N VAL A 181 2.32 8.47 -10.67
CA VAL A 181 1.86 7.17 -11.19
C VAL A 181 2.64 6.02 -10.56
N GLN A 182 3.97 6.13 -10.50
CA GLN A 182 4.83 5.11 -9.90
C GLN A 182 4.66 5.02 -8.38
N ALA A 183 4.56 6.15 -7.67
CA ALA A 183 4.40 6.18 -6.23
C ALA A 183 3.10 5.51 -5.77
N ASP A 184 2.03 5.66 -6.55
CA ASP A 184 0.77 4.96 -6.35
C ASP A 184 0.89 3.48 -6.74
N SER A 185 1.38 3.19 -7.96
CA SER A 185 1.43 1.81 -8.51
C SER A 185 2.40 0.89 -7.78
N SER A 186 3.54 1.41 -7.27
CA SER A 186 4.71 0.61 -6.86
C SER A 186 4.69 0.01 -5.46
N GLY A 187 3.53 -0.06 -4.82
CA GLY A 187 3.40 -0.72 -3.53
C GLY A 187 2.39 -0.11 -2.59
N ARG A 188 1.48 0.75 -3.09
CA ARG A 188 0.54 1.47 -2.23
C ARG A 188 -0.90 1.43 -2.71
N ALA A 189 -1.12 1.50 -4.02
CA ALA A 189 -2.45 1.60 -4.64
C ALA A 189 -3.01 0.28 -5.21
N ALA A 190 -2.23 -0.80 -5.23
CA ALA A 190 -2.64 -2.03 -5.92
C ALA A 190 -3.48 -2.97 -5.04
N TYR A 191 -4.25 -2.44 -4.09
CA TYR A 191 -5.47 -3.13 -3.70
C TYR A 191 -6.52 -2.79 -4.75
N ARG A 192 -6.54 -3.56 -5.83
CA ARG A 192 -7.77 -3.65 -6.61
C ARG A 192 -8.77 -4.35 -5.69
N LEU A 193 -9.79 -3.64 -5.24
CA LEU A 193 -11.03 -4.26 -4.76
C LEU A 193 -11.72 -4.90 -6.00
N SER A 194 -11.06 -5.90 -6.58
CA SER A 194 -11.54 -6.65 -7.73
C SER A 194 -12.37 -7.80 -7.22
N ALA A 195 -13.66 -7.76 -7.54
CA ALA A 195 -14.63 -8.86 -7.48
C ALA A 195 -15.08 -9.40 -6.12
N ALA A 196 -14.24 -9.51 -5.09
CA ALA A 196 -14.67 -10.11 -3.80
C ALA A 196 -15.44 -9.15 -2.88
N VAL A 197 -15.24 -7.84 -3.03
CA VAL A 197 -16.11 -6.80 -2.45
C VAL A 197 -17.11 -6.33 -3.52
N ARG A 198 -17.79 -7.27 -4.17
CA ARG A 198 -19.16 -7.02 -4.63
C ARG A 198 -20.06 -7.12 -3.41
N TYR A 199 -19.89 -6.20 -2.47
CA TYR A 199 -20.92 -5.89 -1.50
C TYR A 199 -21.69 -4.69 -2.07
N GLU A 200 -23.01 -4.80 -2.05
CA GLU A 200 -23.97 -3.98 -2.80
C GLU A 200 -23.63 -2.48 -2.82
N GLY A 201 -23.22 -1.96 -3.98
CA GLY A 201 -23.25 -0.51 -4.26
C GLY A 201 -21.91 0.24 -4.29
N LEU A 202 -20.76 -0.41 -4.07
CA LEU A 202 -19.45 0.26 -4.31
C LEU A 202 -18.97 0.01 -5.74
N PRO A 203 -18.82 1.07 -6.57
CA PRO A 203 -18.23 0.91 -7.90
C PRO A 203 -16.80 0.42 -7.79
N SER A 204 -16.32 -0.32 -8.80
CA SER A 204 -14.95 -0.81 -8.82
C SER A 204 -13.97 0.36 -8.88
N SER A 205 -13.32 0.66 -7.76
CA SER A 205 -12.27 1.69 -7.63
C SER A 205 -10.94 1.07 -7.21
N HIS A 206 -9.85 1.72 -7.58
CA HIS A 206 -8.50 1.43 -7.08
C HIS A 206 -8.26 2.23 -5.80
N VAL A 207 -7.60 1.66 -4.81
CA VAL A 207 -7.42 2.32 -3.51
C VAL A 207 -6.00 2.20 -3.00
N SER A 208 -5.50 3.32 -2.48
CA SER A 208 -4.33 3.40 -1.61
C SER A 208 -4.78 3.45 -0.17
N LEU A 209 -4.16 2.63 0.68
CA LEU A 209 -4.50 2.48 2.10
C LEU A 209 -3.36 3.04 2.96
N PRO A 210 -3.34 4.35 3.27
CA PRO A 210 -2.27 4.93 4.08
C PRO A 210 -2.05 4.16 5.39
N GLY A 211 -0.80 3.86 5.73
CA GLY A 211 -0.47 3.02 6.87
C GLY A 211 -0.25 1.57 6.46
N ILE A 212 -1.27 0.95 5.85
CA ILE A 212 -1.20 -0.42 5.33
C ILE A 212 -0.26 -0.51 4.11
N ASP A 213 -0.20 0.56 3.32
CA ASP A 213 0.69 0.76 2.16
C ASP A 213 2.19 0.72 2.48
N MET A 214 2.56 0.51 3.74
CA MET A 214 3.92 0.29 4.20
C MET A 214 4.25 -1.19 4.46
N CYS A 215 3.27 -2.09 4.43
CA CYS A 215 3.54 -3.53 4.47
C CYS A 215 4.19 -3.97 3.16
N ASN A 216 5.33 -4.66 3.25
CA ASN A 216 5.95 -5.24 2.05
C ASN A 216 5.31 -6.59 1.70
N HIS A 217 5.56 -6.99 0.45
CA HIS A 217 5.16 -8.29 -0.05
C HIS A 217 5.98 -9.44 0.55
N SER A 218 5.32 -10.54 0.89
CA SER A 218 5.93 -11.85 1.11
C SER A 218 5.09 -12.92 0.42
N SER A 219 5.70 -13.68 -0.51
CA SER A 219 5.03 -14.78 -1.19
C SER A 219 5.08 -16.09 -0.40
N THR A 220 6.11 -16.26 0.44
CA THR A 220 6.37 -17.52 1.16
C THR A 220 5.88 -17.49 2.60
N ALA A 221 5.81 -16.31 3.20
CA ALA A 221 5.40 -16.14 4.59
C ALA A 221 4.75 -14.77 4.82
N PRO A 222 3.59 -14.48 4.20
CA PRO A 222 2.78 -13.37 4.66
C PRO A 222 2.27 -13.68 6.07
N ASN A 223 2.41 -12.72 6.99
CA ASN A 223 1.99 -12.87 8.40
C ASN A 223 0.85 -11.90 8.76
N ALA A 224 0.31 -11.20 7.78
CA ALA A 224 -0.87 -10.35 7.91
C ALA A 224 -1.72 -10.35 6.64
N ALA A 225 -2.99 -9.97 6.78
CA ALA A 225 -3.94 -9.81 5.68
C ALA A 225 -4.77 -8.54 5.86
N VAL A 226 -5.28 -8.00 4.75
CA VAL A 226 -6.17 -6.83 4.76
C VAL A 226 -7.61 -7.29 4.61
N ARG A 227 -8.48 -6.80 5.50
CA ARG A 227 -9.92 -7.05 5.46
C ARG A 227 -10.67 -5.72 5.44
N LEU A 228 -11.71 -5.64 4.62
CA LEU A 228 -12.69 -4.56 4.72
C LEU A 228 -13.75 -4.96 5.75
N LEU A 229 -13.86 -4.17 6.82
CA LEU A 229 -14.98 -4.22 7.74
C LEU A 229 -15.97 -3.13 7.34
N HIS A 230 -17.17 -3.52 6.89
CA HIS A 230 -18.26 -2.59 6.60
C HIS A 230 -19.36 -2.76 7.64
N SER A 231 -19.61 -1.71 8.42
CA SER A 231 -20.76 -1.65 9.31
C SER A 231 -21.80 -0.72 8.67
N PRO A 232 -22.91 -1.25 8.12
CA PRO A 232 -23.97 -0.38 7.63
C PRO A 232 -24.51 0.41 8.82
N GLY A 233 -24.82 1.71 8.61
CA GLY A 233 -25.33 2.63 9.63
C GLY A 233 -26.67 2.24 10.29
N ALA A 234 -27.17 1.04 10.02
CA ALA A 234 -28.42 0.46 10.52
C ALA A 234 -28.19 -0.79 11.40
N CYS A 235 -27.09 -0.86 12.15
CA CYS A 235 -26.94 -1.90 13.17
C CYS A 235 -28.02 -1.73 14.25
N GLN A 236 -28.86 -2.75 14.46
CA GLN A 236 -29.82 -2.77 15.56
C GLN A 236 -29.06 -2.62 16.89
N GLY A 237 -29.20 -1.46 17.52
CA GLY A 237 -28.48 -1.10 18.73
C GLY A 237 -27.59 0.13 18.63
N LEU A 238 -27.39 0.71 17.42
CA LEU A 238 -26.62 1.95 17.28
C LEU A 238 -27.19 3.08 18.13
N ALA A 239 -28.50 3.35 18.04
CA ALA A 239 -29.13 4.42 18.82
C ALA A 239 -28.98 4.21 20.35
N ALA A 240 -29.02 2.95 20.81
CA ALA A 240 -28.79 2.62 22.21
C ALA A 240 -27.30 2.76 22.60
N LEU A 241 -26.38 2.44 21.70
CA LEU A 241 -24.95 2.63 21.90
C LEU A 241 -24.56 4.12 21.83
N GLU A 242 -25.21 4.93 20.99
CA GLU A 242 -25.04 6.38 20.91
C GLU A 242 -25.44 7.04 22.23
N GLU A 243 -26.52 6.56 22.87
CA GLU A 243 -27.00 7.08 24.14
C GLU A 243 -26.05 6.76 25.31
N VAL A 244 -25.49 5.54 25.34
CA VAL A 244 -24.71 5.04 26.49
C VAL A 244 -23.20 5.24 26.32
N ALA A 245 -22.69 5.16 25.09
CA ALA A 245 -21.27 5.27 24.75
C ALA A 245 -21.06 5.90 23.35
N PRO A 246 -21.25 7.23 23.22
CA PRO A 246 -21.18 7.94 21.93
C PRO A 246 -19.90 7.67 21.13
N ALA A 247 -18.74 7.59 21.80
CA ALA A 247 -17.46 7.30 21.15
C ALA A 247 -17.39 5.86 20.59
N ALA A 248 -17.98 4.89 21.29
CA ALA A 248 -18.05 3.51 20.84
C ALA A 248 -19.07 3.35 19.69
N ALA A 249 -20.16 4.12 19.72
CA ALA A 249 -21.14 4.17 18.63
C ALA A 249 -20.55 4.76 17.35
N GLN A 250 -19.81 5.86 17.48
CA GLN A 250 -19.12 6.49 16.36
C GLN A 250 -18.04 5.57 15.78
N ALA A 251 -17.36 4.77 16.62
CA ALA A 251 -16.46 3.72 16.17
C ALA A 251 -17.19 2.54 15.50
N ALA A 252 -18.40 2.20 15.97
CA ALA A 252 -19.22 1.09 15.44
C ALA A 252 -19.89 1.40 14.09
N CYS A 253 -20.03 2.67 13.72
CA CYS A 253 -20.65 3.13 12.47
C CYS A 253 -19.67 3.61 11.40
N GLY A 254 -18.54 2.94 11.29
CA GLY A 254 -17.53 3.20 10.25
C GLY A 254 -17.31 2.00 9.34
N SER A 255 -16.90 2.29 8.11
CA SER A 255 -16.22 1.31 7.26
C SER A 255 -14.72 1.47 7.44
N TYR A 256 -14.00 0.36 7.57
CA TYR A 256 -12.56 0.36 7.85
C TYR A 256 -11.85 -0.70 7.02
N PHE A 257 -10.66 -0.37 6.56
CA PHE A 257 -9.68 -1.38 6.15
C PHE A 257 -8.84 -1.77 7.36
N GLN A 258 -8.91 -3.02 7.75
CA GLN A 258 -8.16 -3.57 8.88
C GLN A 258 -6.99 -4.39 8.37
N LEU A 259 -5.81 -4.15 8.92
CA LEU A 259 -4.68 -5.05 8.82
C LEU A 259 -4.74 -6.02 10.00
N LEU A 260 -4.91 -7.31 9.71
CA LEU A 260 -5.03 -8.38 10.70
C LEU A 260 -3.76 -9.20 10.72
N ALA A 261 -3.28 -9.56 11.91
CA ALA A 261 -2.26 -10.59 12.04
C ALA A 261 -2.81 -11.93 11.55
N GLY A 262 -1.95 -12.75 10.95
CA GLY A 262 -2.30 -14.11 10.53
C GLY A 262 -2.57 -15.03 11.72
N PRO A 263 -2.96 -16.30 11.46
CA PRO A 263 -3.36 -17.25 12.49
C PRO A 263 -2.24 -17.64 13.47
N GLU A 264 -0.98 -17.40 13.10
CA GLU A 264 0.18 -17.66 13.96
C GLU A 264 0.59 -16.44 14.81
N GLY A 265 -0.07 -15.29 14.64
CA GLY A 265 0.34 -14.01 15.21
C GLY A 265 1.64 -13.46 14.60
N ILE A 266 2.15 -12.36 15.17
CA ILE A 266 3.40 -11.71 14.73
C ILE A 266 4.30 -11.48 15.95
N PRO A 267 5.47 -12.13 16.03
CA PRO A 267 6.43 -11.89 17.11
C PRO A 267 7.00 -10.46 17.11
N ALA A 268 7.36 -9.97 18.30
CA ALA A 268 8.04 -8.68 18.44
C ALA A 268 9.35 -8.64 17.62
N GLY A 269 9.61 -7.51 16.97
CA GLY A 269 10.75 -7.29 16.09
C GLY A 269 10.59 -7.87 14.68
N GLN A 270 9.50 -8.60 14.38
CA GLN A 270 9.26 -9.08 13.03
C GLN A 270 8.56 -8.04 12.16
N GLN A 271 8.93 -8.04 10.88
CA GLN A 271 8.27 -7.25 9.87
C GLN A 271 6.86 -7.75 9.61
N VAL A 272 5.90 -6.84 9.46
CA VAL A 272 4.55 -7.14 9.00
C VAL A 272 4.55 -7.18 7.48
N CYS A 273 4.24 -8.35 6.94
CA CYS A 273 4.23 -8.63 5.50
C CYS A 273 2.87 -9.17 5.07
N ILE A 274 2.41 -8.70 3.92
CA ILE A 274 1.16 -9.10 3.28
C ILE A 274 1.44 -9.80 1.96
N SER A 275 0.47 -10.53 1.43
CA SER A 275 0.50 -10.92 0.01
C SER A 275 -0.06 -9.77 -0.83
N TYR A 276 0.59 -9.47 -1.95
CA TYR A 276 0.06 -8.52 -2.95
C TYR A 276 -0.86 -9.25 -3.96
N GLY A 277 -1.06 -10.55 -3.77
CA GLY A 277 -1.72 -11.45 -4.70
C GLY A 277 -0.75 -12.40 -5.38
N ASN A 278 -1.30 -13.43 -6.01
CA ASN A 278 -0.55 -14.35 -6.84
C ASN A 278 -0.60 -13.86 -8.30
N TRP A 279 0.34 -12.98 -8.65
CA TRP A 279 0.44 -12.43 -10.00
C TRP A 279 1.61 -13.05 -10.78
N PRO A 280 1.53 -13.10 -12.12
CA PRO A 280 2.70 -13.38 -12.94
C PRO A 280 3.85 -12.39 -12.68
N ALA A 281 5.06 -12.75 -13.08
CA ALA A 281 6.25 -11.94 -12.86
C ALA A 281 6.16 -10.57 -13.55
N GLU A 282 5.53 -10.47 -14.72
CA GLU A 282 5.45 -9.24 -15.50
C GLU A 282 4.61 -8.15 -14.82
N PRO A 283 3.37 -8.40 -14.34
CA PRO A 283 2.64 -7.45 -13.51
C PRO A 283 3.39 -7.07 -12.24
N PHE A 284 4.09 -8.02 -11.59
CA PHE A 284 4.89 -7.71 -10.41
C PHE A 284 5.99 -6.70 -10.73
N LEU A 285 6.72 -6.93 -11.83
CA LEU A 285 7.78 -6.07 -12.28
C LEU A 285 7.24 -4.69 -12.70
N LEU A 286 6.16 -4.67 -13.50
CA LEU A 286 5.58 -3.45 -14.05
C LEU A 286 5.00 -2.55 -12.97
N LEU A 287 4.23 -3.13 -12.05
CA LEU A 287 3.55 -2.37 -11.00
C LEU A 287 4.52 -2.04 -9.88
N PHE A 288 5.26 -3.02 -9.35
CA PHE A 288 6.01 -2.88 -8.09
C PHE A 288 7.53 -2.75 -8.24
N GLY A 289 8.08 -2.93 -9.43
CA GLY A 289 9.52 -2.81 -9.68
C GLY A 289 10.36 -3.99 -9.15
N PHE A 290 9.73 -5.12 -8.80
CA PHE A 290 10.41 -6.35 -8.38
C PHE A 290 9.72 -7.59 -8.95
N VAL A 291 10.37 -8.75 -8.87
CA VAL A 291 9.77 -10.05 -9.18
C VAL A 291 9.85 -11.00 -7.99
N VAL A 292 8.83 -11.84 -7.88
CA VAL A 292 8.77 -12.94 -6.91
C VAL A 292 9.37 -14.19 -7.56
N CYS A 293 10.22 -14.91 -6.84
CA CYS A 293 10.56 -16.27 -7.21
C CYS A 293 9.61 -17.21 -6.48
N GLU A 294 8.82 -17.99 -7.20
CA GLU A 294 8.26 -19.20 -6.62
C GLU A 294 9.43 -20.13 -6.30
N LEU A 295 9.72 -20.31 -5.01
CA LEU A 295 10.45 -21.50 -4.60
C LEU A 295 9.45 -22.64 -4.77
N GLU A 296 9.79 -23.58 -5.65
CA GLU A 296 9.03 -24.81 -5.91
C GLU A 296 8.48 -25.35 -4.60
N HIS A 297 7.17 -25.24 -4.39
CA HIS A 297 6.50 -26.05 -3.39
C HIS A 297 6.59 -27.47 -3.93
N GLY A 298 7.54 -28.24 -3.39
CA GLY A 298 7.70 -29.64 -3.68
C GLY A 298 6.34 -30.34 -3.52
N SER A 299 5.69 -30.58 -4.65
CA SER A 299 4.43 -31.29 -4.73
C SER A 299 4.74 -32.76 -4.46
N THR A 300 4.83 -33.11 -3.18
CA THR A 300 4.75 -34.51 -2.76
C THR A 300 3.29 -34.92 -2.87
N ALA A 301 2.93 -35.41 -4.05
CA ALA A 301 1.74 -36.20 -4.25
C ALA A 301 1.82 -37.46 -3.36
N ALA A 302 1.31 -37.37 -2.13
CA ALA A 302 1.00 -38.50 -1.29
C ALA A 302 -0.52 -38.63 -1.24
N GLY A 303 -1.04 -39.64 -1.94
CA GLY A 303 -2.47 -39.92 -2.01
C GLY A 303 -3.05 -40.31 -0.65
N SER A 304 -4.34 -40.05 -0.49
CA SER A 304 -5.25 -40.82 0.34
C SER A 304 -6.68 -40.48 -0.04
N SER A 305 -7.24 -41.27 -0.96
CA SER A 305 -8.67 -41.39 -1.17
C SER A 305 -9.27 -42.21 -0.01
N SER A 306 -10.14 -41.60 0.79
CA SER A 306 -11.11 -42.36 1.57
C SER A 306 -12.41 -41.59 1.74
N SER A 307 -13.47 -42.38 1.74
CA SER A 307 -14.82 -42.05 1.34
C SER A 307 -15.66 -41.42 2.47
N SER A 308 -16.65 -40.66 2.04
CA SER A 308 -17.71 -40.02 2.82
C SER A 308 -18.64 -40.99 3.58
N ARG A 309 -19.17 -40.54 4.73
CA ARG A 309 -20.62 -40.42 5.06
C ARG A 309 -20.85 -40.11 6.55
N GLY A 310 -21.75 -39.18 6.84
CA GLY A 310 -22.37 -39.02 8.16
C GLY A 310 -23.06 -37.68 8.39
N SER A 311 -24.37 -37.62 8.11
CA SER A 311 -25.27 -36.51 8.42
C SER A 311 -25.58 -36.37 9.92
N GLY A 312 -25.89 -35.15 10.38
CA GLY A 312 -26.94 -34.94 11.38
C GLY A 312 -26.79 -33.76 12.33
N GLY A 313 -27.81 -32.87 12.35
CA GLY A 313 -28.29 -32.20 13.57
C GLY A 313 -27.86 -30.74 13.75
N GLY A 314 -28.82 -29.81 13.73
CA GLY A 314 -28.59 -28.37 13.76
C GLY A 314 -28.59 -27.72 15.13
N ALA A 315 -28.21 -26.43 15.14
CA ALA A 315 -28.60 -25.42 16.11
C ALA A 315 -28.37 -24.03 15.48
N ALA A 316 -29.39 -23.18 15.50
CA ALA A 316 -29.34 -21.83 14.95
C ALA A 316 -28.50 -20.93 15.87
N VAL A 317 -27.42 -20.38 15.32
CA VAL A 317 -26.61 -19.31 15.91
C VAL A 317 -26.63 -18.16 14.92
N VAL A 318 -26.92 -16.95 15.41
CA VAL A 318 -26.88 -15.70 14.64
C VAL A 318 -25.45 -15.49 14.17
N GLN A 319 -25.19 -15.82 12.90
CA GLN A 319 -23.91 -15.58 12.24
C GLN A 319 -23.84 -14.11 11.81
N GLN A 320 -22.97 -13.36 12.48
CA GLN A 320 -22.32 -12.21 11.86
C GLN A 320 -21.58 -12.73 10.63
N GLN A 321 -21.87 -12.19 9.45
CA GLN A 321 -21.37 -12.73 8.18
C GLN A 321 -19.88 -12.38 8.05
N VAL A 322 -19.03 -13.29 8.55
CA VAL A 322 -17.57 -13.22 8.43
C VAL A 322 -17.21 -13.90 7.11
N SER A 323 -16.79 -13.10 6.14
CA SER A 323 -16.20 -13.60 4.90
C SER A 323 -14.70 -13.75 5.11
N ASP A 324 -14.22 -14.96 5.40
CA ASP A 324 -12.80 -15.30 5.29
C ASP A 324 -12.46 -15.42 3.81
N VAL A 325 -11.70 -14.45 3.29
CA VAL A 325 -11.34 -14.40 1.87
C VAL A 325 -10.01 -15.13 1.66
N ALA A 326 -10.10 -16.41 1.32
CA ALA A 326 -9.09 -17.01 0.46
C ALA A 326 -9.32 -16.47 -0.95
N VAL A 327 -8.27 -15.89 -1.56
CA VAL A 327 -8.32 -15.40 -2.94
C VAL A 327 -8.56 -16.61 -3.85
N GLY A 328 -9.79 -16.74 -4.33
CA GLY A 328 -10.22 -17.79 -5.25
C GLY A 328 -9.63 -17.57 -6.64
N ASP A 329 -9.04 -18.64 -7.15
CA ASP A 329 -8.49 -18.81 -8.50
C ASP A 329 -9.62 -18.75 -9.54
N GLU A 330 -9.81 -17.59 -10.20
CA GLU A 330 -10.66 -17.49 -11.39
C GLU A 330 -9.81 -17.70 -12.64
N GLY A 331 -10.02 -18.87 -13.25
CA GLY A 331 -9.33 -19.36 -14.43
C GLY A 331 -9.38 -18.38 -15.62
N GLY A 332 -8.27 -17.71 -15.84
CA GLY A 332 -7.81 -17.27 -17.15
C GLY A 332 -6.43 -17.87 -17.38
N SER A 333 -6.26 -18.66 -18.44
CA SER A 333 -4.96 -19.19 -18.85
C SER A 333 -4.07 -18.02 -19.30
N TRP A 334 -3.39 -17.40 -18.35
CA TRP A 334 -2.34 -16.42 -18.59
C TRP A 334 -1.01 -17.08 -18.22
N TYR A 335 -0.34 -17.59 -19.25
CA TYR A 335 1.09 -17.90 -19.34
C TYR A 335 1.81 -18.27 -18.02
N GLU A 336 2.12 -19.56 -17.84
CA GLU A 336 3.07 -20.03 -16.83
C GLU A 336 4.47 -19.51 -17.15
N GLY A 337 4.89 -18.45 -16.46
CA GLY A 337 6.28 -17.98 -16.51
C GLY A 337 7.21 -19.04 -15.92
N SER A 338 8.06 -19.66 -16.75
CA SER A 338 9.03 -20.66 -16.26
C SER A 338 9.96 -20.09 -15.18
N ALA A 339 10.42 -20.92 -14.23
CA ALA A 339 11.38 -20.51 -13.18
C ALA A 339 12.66 -19.85 -13.75
N ALA A 340 13.08 -20.24 -14.96
CA ALA A 340 14.20 -19.63 -15.68
C ALA A 340 13.92 -18.15 -16.08
N HIS A 341 12.66 -17.84 -16.42
CA HIS A 341 12.19 -16.51 -16.76
C HIS A 341 12.21 -15.60 -15.50
N ALA A 342 11.68 -16.06 -14.37
CA ALA A 342 11.74 -15.33 -13.10
C ALA A 342 13.20 -15.07 -12.64
N ALA A 343 14.10 -16.04 -12.84
CA ALA A 343 15.51 -15.89 -12.50
C ALA A 343 16.24 -14.82 -13.34
N LEU A 344 15.93 -14.71 -14.64
CA LEU A 344 16.50 -13.69 -15.53
C LEU A 344 16.04 -12.27 -15.14
N ILE A 345 14.74 -12.09 -14.88
CA ILE A 345 14.22 -10.80 -14.41
C ILE A 345 14.81 -10.46 -13.04
N GLN A 346 14.98 -11.44 -12.15
CA GLN A 346 15.61 -11.22 -10.85
C GLN A 346 17.08 -10.80 -10.98
N GLN A 347 17.84 -11.43 -11.88
CA GLN A 347 19.21 -11.04 -12.18
C GLN A 347 19.27 -9.59 -12.68
N TYR A 348 18.32 -9.20 -13.53
CA TYR A 348 18.17 -7.82 -14.01
C TYR A 348 17.81 -6.84 -12.87
N CYS A 349 16.80 -7.11 -12.04
CA CYS A 349 16.42 -6.28 -10.89
C CYS A 349 17.58 -6.13 -9.87
N ARG A 350 18.30 -7.23 -9.59
CA ARG A 350 19.51 -7.21 -8.75
C ARG A 350 20.62 -6.38 -9.38
N SER A 351 20.78 -6.43 -10.70
CA SER A 351 21.75 -5.61 -11.43
C SER A 351 21.41 -4.11 -11.37
N LYS A 352 20.13 -3.73 -11.35
CA LYS A 352 19.67 -2.34 -11.21
C LYS A 352 19.81 -1.79 -9.79
N VAL A 353 19.57 -2.59 -8.75
CA VAL A 353 19.91 -2.20 -7.36
C VAL A 353 21.43 -2.07 -7.20
N ALA A 354 22.21 -2.96 -7.82
CA ALA A 354 23.67 -2.85 -7.85
C ALA A 354 24.15 -1.64 -8.67
N LEU A 355 23.47 -1.29 -9.77
CA LEU A 355 23.75 -0.13 -10.61
C LEU A 355 23.35 1.18 -9.91
N ALA A 356 22.18 1.23 -9.27
CA ALA A 356 21.72 2.36 -8.47
C ALA A 356 22.65 2.59 -7.27
N ARG A 357 23.13 1.53 -6.60
CA ARG A 357 24.18 1.61 -5.57
C ARG A 357 25.52 2.10 -6.13
N ARG A 358 25.91 1.65 -7.34
CA ARG A 358 27.14 2.12 -8.01
C ARG A 358 27.04 3.59 -8.45
N LEU A 359 25.89 4.01 -8.96
CA LEU A 359 25.61 5.39 -9.35
C LEU A 359 25.54 6.29 -8.11
N ALA A 360 24.85 5.89 -7.05
CA ALA A 360 24.81 6.62 -5.77
C ALA A 360 26.21 6.77 -5.15
N ALA A 361 27.05 5.73 -5.24
CA ALA A 361 28.45 5.79 -4.81
C ALA A 361 29.27 6.75 -5.69
N GLN A 362 29.09 6.72 -7.02
CA GLN A 362 29.76 7.62 -7.96
C GLN A 362 29.38 9.10 -7.75
N TYR A 363 28.09 9.40 -7.53
CA TYR A 363 27.62 10.76 -7.25
C TYR A 363 28.06 11.27 -5.87
N SER A 364 28.15 10.39 -4.86
CA SER A 364 28.68 10.75 -3.54
C SER A 364 30.19 11.04 -3.58
N SER A 365 30.95 10.32 -4.41
CA SER A 365 32.38 10.61 -4.64
C SER A 365 32.63 11.87 -5.46
N SER A 366 31.74 12.19 -6.42
CA SER A 366 31.84 13.39 -7.25
C SER A 366 31.48 14.67 -6.49
N ALA A 367 30.60 14.58 -5.48
CA ALA A 367 30.26 15.71 -4.61
C ALA A 367 31.38 16.02 -3.60
N ALA A 368 32.10 15.00 -3.13
CA ALA A 368 33.25 15.18 -2.23
C ALA A 368 34.49 15.74 -2.95
N SER A 369 34.69 15.43 -4.23
CA SER A 369 35.81 15.99 -5.02
C SER A 369 35.55 17.39 -5.60
N ALA A 370 34.31 17.90 -5.49
CA ALA A 370 33.96 19.26 -5.90
C ALA A 370 33.91 20.26 -4.72
N ALA A 371 34.03 19.75 -3.49
CA ALA A 371 34.05 20.52 -2.24
C ALA A 371 35.44 20.56 -1.56
N ALA A 372 36.44 19.94 -2.18
CA ALA A 372 37.87 20.02 -1.85
C ALA A 372 38.60 20.62 -3.05
#